data_AF-A0A1C7FF32-F1
#
_entry.id   AF-A0A1C7FF32-F1
#
_cell.length_a   1.000
_cell.length_b   1.000
_cell.length_c   1.000
_cell.angle_alpha   90.00
_cell.angle_beta   90.00
_cell.angle_gamma   90.00
#
_symmetry.space_group_name_H-M   'P 1'
#
loop_
_entity.id
_entity.type
_entity.pdbx_description
1 polymer ?
#
loop_
_entity_poly.entity_id
_entity_poly.type
_entity_poly.pdbx_seq_one_letter_code
_entity_poly.pdbx_strand_id
1 'polypeptide(L)'
;MTEEMQVQRGLFDEVMVPCYSPMEMVPVKGEGARVWDQQGNEYIDFAGGIAVSCLGHCHPAMVKALTEQGQKIWHLSNVMTNEPALRLAKKTDRSVFRR
;
A
#
# COMPACT_ATOMS: atom_id res chain seq x y z
N MET A 1 3.56 -27.00 3.23
CA MET A 1 4.25 -26.17 4.24
C MET A 1 5.31 -25.41 3.49
N THR A 2 5.14 -24.11 3.30
CA THR A 2 6.20 -23.25 2.76
C THR A 2 7.22 -23.05 3.88
N GLU A 3 8.46 -23.44 3.65
CA GLU A 3 9.56 -23.02 4.53
C GLU A 3 9.60 -21.49 4.52
N GLU A 4 9.58 -20.87 5.70
CA GLU A 4 9.74 -19.43 5.82
C GLU A 4 11.17 -19.06 5.49
N MET A 5 11.37 -18.50 4.30
CA MET A 5 12.67 -17.97 3.87
C MET A 5 13.03 -16.75 4.72
N GLN A 6 14.20 -16.78 5.35
CA GLN A 6 14.71 -15.65 6.11
C GLN A 6 15.16 -14.53 5.16
N VAL A 7 14.45 -13.40 5.13
CA VAL A 7 14.74 -12.25 4.26
C VAL A 7 15.64 -11.25 4.96
N GLN A 8 16.75 -10.86 4.33
CA GLN A 8 17.68 -9.81 4.80
C GLN A 8 17.89 -8.75 3.72
N ARG A 9 18.41 -7.57 4.10
CA ARG A 9 18.67 -6.46 3.17
C ARG A 9 19.54 -6.85 1.97
N GLY A 10 20.55 -7.70 2.16
CA GLY A 10 21.45 -8.13 1.08
C GLY A 10 20.72 -8.84 -0.07
N LEU A 11 19.60 -9.51 0.22
CA LEU A 11 18.80 -10.20 -0.81
C LEU A 11 18.31 -9.24 -1.89
N PHE A 12 18.06 -7.96 -1.56
CA PHE A 12 17.66 -6.95 -2.54
C PHE A 12 18.70 -6.83 -3.68
N ASP A 13 19.99 -6.82 -3.35
CA ASP A 13 21.05 -6.63 -4.34
C ASP A 13 21.21 -7.87 -5.24
N GLU A 14 20.80 -9.04 -4.75
CA GLU A 14 20.84 -10.30 -5.49
C GLU A 14 19.64 -10.48 -6.44
N VAL A 15 18.44 -10.03 -6.03
CA VAL A 15 17.19 -10.35 -6.73
C VAL A 15 16.57 -9.18 -7.50
N MET A 16 16.98 -7.95 -7.23
CA MET A 16 16.40 -6.76 -7.84
C MET A 16 17.31 -6.18 -8.91
N VAL A 17 16.72 -5.68 -9.99
CA VAL A 17 17.44 -4.84 -10.96
C VAL A 17 17.89 -3.56 -10.22
N PRO A 18 19.16 -3.12 -10.33
CA PRO A 18 19.73 -2.06 -9.49
C PRO A 18 19.30 -0.64 -9.92
N CYS A 19 17.99 -0.39 -9.98
CA CYS A 19 17.40 0.92 -10.25
C CYS A 19 17.22 1.77 -8.98
N TYR A 20 17.42 1.20 -7.79
CA TYR A 20 17.26 1.85 -6.49
C TYR A 20 18.39 1.46 -5.52
N SER A 21 18.60 2.30 -4.50
CA SER A 21 19.48 2.00 -3.35
C SER A 21 18.68 2.18 -2.05
N PRO A 22 17.92 1.15 -1.61
CA PRO A 22 17.10 1.23 -0.40
C PRO A 22 17.95 1.32 0.87
N MET A 23 17.37 1.88 1.93
CA MET A 23 17.95 1.92 3.28
C MET A 23 18.27 0.51 3.81
N GLU A 24 19.17 0.44 4.80
CA GLU A 24 19.52 -0.82 5.48
C GLU A 24 18.35 -1.42 6.27
N MET A 25 17.54 -0.55 6.88
CA MET A 25 16.35 -0.96 7.61
C MET A 25 15.29 -1.55 6.67
N VAL A 26 14.70 -2.68 7.05
CA VAL A 26 13.64 -3.36 6.30
C VAL A 26 12.33 -3.25 7.09
N PRO A 27 11.38 -2.38 6.68
CA PRO A 27 10.08 -2.26 7.32
C PRO A 27 9.23 -3.53 7.24
N VAL A 28 8.55 -3.90 8.32
CA VAL A 28 7.65 -5.07 8.39
C VAL A 28 6.25 -4.75 8.91
N LYS A 29 6.07 -3.62 9.60
CA LYS A 29 4.77 -3.17 10.11
C LYS A 29 4.65 -1.66 9.94
N GLY A 30 3.45 -1.18 9.64
CA GLY A 30 3.09 0.23 9.71
C GLY A 30 1.71 0.44 10.32
N GLU A 31 1.55 1.54 11.06
CA GLU A 31 0.30 1.94 11.71
C GLU A 31 0.25 3.47 11.84
N GLY A 32 -0.68 4.13 11.14
CA GLY A 32 -0.73 5.59 11.11
C GLY A 32 0.57 6.17 10.55
N ALA A 33 1.23 7.06 11.29
CA ALA A 33 2.52 7.63 10.92
C ALA A 33 3.73 6.88 11.52
N ARG A 34 3.54 5.64 12.02
CA ARG A 34 4.61 4.82 12.60
C ARG A 34 4.94 3.62 11.72
N VAL A 35 6.22 3.28 11.68
CA VAL A 35 6.77 2.13 10.96
C VAL A 35 7.71 1.36 11.87
N TRP A 36 7.71 0.03 11.79
CA TRP A 36 8.64 -0.85 12.51
C TRP A 36 9.45 -1.70 11.55
N ASP A 37 10.74 -1.86 11.82
CA ASP A 37 11.64 -2.75 11.06
C ASP A 37 11.64 -4.20 11.58
N GLN A 38 12.36 -5.09 10.88
CA GLN A 38 12.54 -6.50 11.25
C GLN A 38 13.16 -6.72 12.64
N GLN A 39 13.86 -5.73 13.19
CA GLN A 39 14.45 -5.78 14.53
C GLN A 39 13.52 -5.20 15.60
N GLY A 40 12.35 -4.69 15.21
CA GLY A 40 11.35 -4.10 16.10
C GLY A 40 11.59 -2.64 16.45
N ASN A 41 12.54 -1.95 15.80
CA ASN A 41 12.75 -0.52 16.03
C ASN A 41 11.58 0.27 15.44
N GLU A 42 11.09 1.27 16.18
CA GLU A 42 10.01 2.16 15.75
C GLU A 42 10.55 3.46 15.16
N TYR A 43 9.92 3.91 14.07
CA TYR A 43 10.22 5.16 13.38
C TYR A 43 8.94 5.96 13.16
N ILE A 44 9.05 7.29 13.26
CA ILE A 44 8.01 8.22 12.80
C ILE A 44 8.25 8.50 11.31
N ASP A 45 7.26 8.19 10.48
CA ASP A 45 7.33 8.34 9.03
C ASP A 45 6.91 9.75 8.59
N PHE A 46 7.90 10.61 8.35
CA PHE A 46 7.72 11.90 7.69
C PHE A 46 7.92 11.86 6.17
N ALA A 47 8.31 10.71 5.61
CA ALA A 47 8.42 10.53 4.16
C ALA A 47 7.04 10.26 3.54
N GLY A 48 6.16 9.56 4.27
CA GLY A 48 4.81 9.21 3.84
C GLY A 48 4.79 8.41 2.55
N GLY A 49 5.83 7.61 2.29
CA GLY A 49 5.99 6.88 1.04
C GLY A 49 6.06 7.80 -0.19
N ILE A 50 6.80 8.92 -0.10
CA ILE A 50 6.85 9.96 -1.14
C ILE A 50 5.46 10.60 -1.30
N ALA A 51 4.90 11.06 -0.18
CA ALA A 51 3.58 11.68 -0.08
C ALA A 51 2.39 10.82 -0.54
N VAL A 52 2.56 9.50 -0.69
CA VAL A 52 1.50 8.57 -1.11
C VAL A 52 0.59 8.17 0.04
N SER A 53 1.15 7.86 1.21
CA SER A 53 0.42 7.36 2.38
C SER A 53 -0.30 8.48 3.13
N CYS A 54 -1.20 9.20 2.47
CA CYS A 54 -1.87 10.39 3.00
C CYS A 54 -2.82 10.13 4.19
N LEU A 55 -3.26 8.88 4.38
CA LEU A 55 -4.03 8.43 5.54
C LEU A 55 -3.19 7.65 6.56
N GLY A 56 -1.87 7.59 6.36
CA GLY A 56 -0.97 6.72 7.10
C GLY A 56 -1.04 5.26 6.67
N HIS A 57 -0.18 4.46 7.27
CA HIS A 57 -0.08 3.01 7.05
C HIS A 57 -1.28 2.28 7.67
N CYS A 58 -1.80 1.28 6.95
CA CYS A 58 -2.85 0.37 7.44
C CYS A 58 -4.11 1.05 7.99
N HIS A 59 -4.51 2.21 7.44
CA HIS A 59 -5.69 2.93 7.91
C HIS A 59 -6.94 2.03 7.93
N PRO A 60 -7.69 1.90 9.05
CA PRO A 60 -8.75 0.90 9.20
C PRO A 60 -9.83 0.94 8.10
N ALA A 61 -10.22 2.14 7.66
CA ALA A 61 -11.19 2.30 6.57
C ALA A 61 -10.65 1.78 5.22
N MET A 62 -9.35 1.92 4.95
CA MET A 62 -8.72 1.45 3.72
C MET A 62 -8.59 -0.07 3.71
N VAL A 63 -8.12 -0.65 4.83
CA VAL A 63 -8.03 -2.10 4.99
C VAL A 63 -9.41 -2.74 4.83
N LYS A 64 -10.43 -2.22 5.51
CA LYS A 64 -11.81 -2.70 5.39
C LYS A 64 -12.31 -2.65 3.96
N ALA A 65 -12.17 -1.51 3.27
CA ALA A 65 -12.64 -1.36 1.90
C ALA A 65 -11.92 -2.32 0.92
N LEU A 66 -10.62 -2.51 1.10
CA LEU A 66 -9.81 -3.46 0.32
C LEU A 66 -10.28 -4.91 0.56
N THR A 67 -10.42 -5.33 1.81
CA THR A 67 -10.86 -6.69 2.16
C THR A 67 -12.26 -6.98 1.64
N GLU A 68 -13.21 -6.06 1.84
CA GLU A 68 -14.60 -6.25 1.39
C GLU A 68 -14.71 -6.38 -0.13
N GLN A 69 -13.98 -5.57 -0.90
CA GLN A 69 -13.99 -5.65 -2.36
C GLN A 69 -13.19 -6.85 -2.89
N GLY A 70 -12.07 -7.18 -2.22
CA GLY A 70 -11.24 -8.33 -2.54
C GLY A 70 -11.97 -9.67 -2.35
N GLN A 71 -13.01 -9.73 -1.54
CA GLN A 71 -13.86 -10.91 -1.41
C GLN A 71 -14.99 -10.98 -2.46
N LYS A 72 -15.08 -10.02 -3.38
CA LYS A 72 -16.12 -9.94 -4.42
C LYS A 72 -15.55 -10.08 -5.83
N ILE A 73 -14.80 -9.08 -6.29
CA ILE A 73 -14.23 -9.06 -7.64
C ILE A 73 -13.10 -8.03 -7.74
N TRP A 74 -12.03 -8.40 -8.44
CA TRP A 74 -10.79 -7.61 -8.53
C TRP A 74 -10.63 -6.92 -9.88
N HIS A 75 -10.88 -7.64 -10.97
CA HIS A 75 -10.57 -7.18 -12.31
C HIS A 75 -11.54 -7.75 -13.36
N LEU A 76 -11.92 -6.91 -14.32
CA LEU A 76 -12.89 -7.22 -15.37
C LEU A 76 -12.49 -6.67 -16.75
N SER A 77 -11.27 -6.13 -16.90
CA SER A 77 -10.89 -5.19 -17.97
C SER A 77 -11.83 -3.97 -18.03
N ASN A 78 -11.87 -3.28 -19.17
CA ASN A 78 -12.82 -2.20 -19.45
C ASN A 78 -13.98 -2.64 -20.37
N VAL A 79 -14.07 -3.94 -20.72
CA VAL A 79 -15.22 -4.49 -21.45
C VAL A 79 -16.49 -4.46 -20.57
N MET A 80 -16.33 -4.58 -19.24
CA MET A 80 -17.42 -4.50 -18.27
C MET A 80 -17.16 -3.38 -17.26
N THR A 81 -18.22 -2.76 -16.76
CA THR A 81 -18.14 -1.77 -15.67
C THR A 81 -18.26 -2.43 -14.28
N ASN A 82 -18.09 -1.66 -13.22
CA ASN A 82 -18.30 -2.09 -11.84
C ASN A 82 -18.79 -0.95 -10.94
N GLU A 83 -19.54 -1.29 -9.89
CA GLU A 83 -20.12 -0.29 -8.99
C GLU A 83 -19.09 0.60 -8.28
N PRO A 84 -17.95 0.09 -7.77
CA PRO A 84 -16.93 0.96 -7.15
C PRO A 84 -16.42 2.06 -8.07
N ALA A 85 -16.13 1.74 -9.34
CA ALA A 85 -15.66 2.72 -10.33
C ALA A 85 -16.71 3.81 -10.60
N LEU A 86 -17.98 3.44 -10.79
CA LEU A 86 -19.07 4.40 -11.03
C LEU A 86 -19.31 5.31 -9.81
N ARG A 87 -19.27 4.75 -8.60
CA ARG A 87 -19.41 5.53 -7.35
C ARG A 87 -18.25 6.51 -7.17
N LEU A 88 -17.02 6.09 -7.48
CA LEU A 88 -15.85 6.97 -7.44
C LEU A 88 -15.97 8.11 -8.46
N ALA A 89 -16.28 7.78 -9.71
CA ALA A 89 -16.50 8.77 -10.77
C ALA A 89 -17.55 9.82 -10.35
N LYS A 90 -18.65 9.39 -9.74
CA LYS A 90 -19.68 10.31 -9.25
C LYS A 90 -19.23 11.20 -8.10
N LYS A 91 -18.38 10.71 -7.19
CA LYS A 91 -17.81 11.53 -6.11
C LYS A 91 -16.88 12.59 -6.66
N THR A 92 -16.02 12.24 -7.61
CA THR A 92 -15.04 13.16 -8.22
C THR A 92 -15.70 14.22 -9.10
N ASP A 93 -16.74 13.86 -9.86
CA ASP A 93 -17.60 14.80 -10.61
C ASP A 93 -18.07 15.96 -9.71
N ARG A 94 -18.61 15.62 -8.53
CA ARG A 94 -19.09 16.61 -7.57
C ARG A 94 -17.99 17.49 -6.98
N SER A 95 -16.77 16.98 -6.80
CA SER A 95 -15.68 17.71 -6.11
C SER A 95 -14.81 18.53 -7.06
N VAL A 96 -14.68 18.13 -8.33
CA VAL A 96 -13.75 18.73 -9.30
C VAL A 96 -14.45 19.64 -10.30
N PHE A 97 -15.61 19.24 -10.84
CA PHE A 97 -16.19 19.89 -12.02
C PHE A 97 -17.40 20.79 -11.73
N ARG A 98 -17.79 20.92 -10.47
CA ARG A 98 -18.95 21.72 -10.03
C ARG A 98 -18.59 22.92 -9.17
N ARG A 99 -17.38 23.47 -9.34
CA ARG A 99 -17.02 24.81 -8.85
C ARG A 99 -17.58 25.89 -9.76
#